data_AF-A0A1B6K8C5-F1
#
_entry.id   AF-A0A1B6K8C5-F1
#
_cell.length_a   1.000
_cell.length_b   1.000
_cell.length_c   1.000
_cell.angle_alpha   90.00
_cell.angle_beta   90.00
_cell.angle_gamma   90.00
#
_symmetry.space_group_name_H-M   'P 1'
#
loop_
_entity.id
_entity.type
_entity.pdbx_description
1 polymer ?
#
loop_
_entity_poly.entity_id
_entity_poly.type
_entity_poly.pdbx_seq_one_letter_code
_entity_poly.pdbx_strand_id
1 'polypeptide(L)'
;RMDSALVLTGVAGEALTKYLHKILPALLSVLASNPASTQELEYCQAVVLSVTDEVGVRAIMDQLMEVTRSEDVCMRRAAATLLCAFCSHTRADYSQYVPQLLRGLIHLFTDQDREVLQISWEALSAVTKTLDTEQQINHVNDIRQAVRFAVSDLKGSDLLPGFCLPKGITPILPLFREAILNGVPEVKEQAAQGLGEVIKLT
;
A
#
# COMPACT_ATOMS: atom_id res chain seq x y z
N ARG A 1 -32.57 5.02 7.93
CA ARG A 1 -31.85 4.17 8.91
C ARG A 1 -30.37 3.98 8.55
N MET A 2 -29.76 4.90 7.78
CA MET A 2 -28.31 4.92 7.50
C MET A 2 -27.57 5.98 8.33
N ASP A 3 -28.29 6.85 9.04
CA ASP A 3 -27.71 8.04 9.68
C ASP A 3 -27.11 7.76 11.07
N SER A 4 -27.46 6.63 11.69
CA SER A 4 -26.96 6.27 13.02
C SER A 4 -25.58 5.60 13.01
N ALA A 5 -25.15 5.01 11.89
CA ALA A 5 -23.80 4.43 11.77
C ALA A 5 -22.73 5.50 11.50
N LEU A 6 -23.08 6.56 10.75
CA LEU A 6 -22.15 7.62 10.36
C LEU A 6 -21.83 8.60 11.50
N VAL A 7 -22.75 8.79 12.45
CA VAL A 7 -22.56 9.73 13.58
C VAL A 7 -21.66 9.13 14.66
N LEU A 8 -21.61 7.80 14.77
CA LEU A 8 -20.72 7.12 15.71
C LEU A 8 -19.27 7.10 15.22
N THR A 9 -19.00 7.10 13.91
CA THR A 9 -17.62 6.92 13.39
C THR A 9 -16.73 8.13 13.64
N GLY A 10 -17.25 9.36 13.52
CA GLY A 10 -16.45 10.58 13.78
C GLY A 10 -16.08 10.76 15.26
N VAL A 11 -16.97 10.40 16.18
CA VAL A 11 -16.73 10.51 17.64
C VAL A 11 -16.02 9.27 18.19
N ALA A 12 -16.20 8.10 17.55
CA ALA A 12 -15.50 6.88 17.93
C ALA A 12 -14.03 6.90 17.52
N GLY A 13 -13.63 7.54 16.41
CA GLY A 13 -12.25 7.56 15.93
C GLY A 13 -11.22 7.92 17.01
N GLU A 14 -11.39 9.04 17.70
CA GLU A 14 -10.47 9.49 18.75
C GLU A 14 -10.47 8.57 19.99
N ALA A 15 -11.62 8.00 20.34
CA ALA A 15 -11.74 7.04 21.44
C ALA A 15 -11.11 5.69 21.07
N LEU A 16 -11.21 5.28 19.81
CA LEU A 16 -10.66 4.04 19.25
C LEU A 16 -9.14 4.09 19.19
N THR A 17 -8.55 5.24 18.89
CA THR A 17 -7.08 5.40 18.78
C THR A 17 -6.33 4.88 20.01
N LYS A 18 -6.87 5.08 21.21
CA LYS A 18 -6.29 4.58 22.47
C LYS A 18 -6.24 3.05 22.55
N TYR A 19 -7.11 2.37 21.82
CA TYR A 19 -7.25 0.91 21.84
C TYR A 19 -6.81 0.24 20.54
N LEU A 20 -6.30 0.98 19.54
CA LEU A 20 -5.89 0.43 18.25
C LEU A 20 -4.87 -0.71 18.38
N HIS A 21 -3.93 -0.59 19.32
CA HIS A 21 -2.95 -1.64 19.62
C HIS A 21 -3.56 -3.00 20.00
N LYS A 22 -4.84 -3.04 20.45
CA LYS A 22 -5.60 -4.28 20.71
C LYS A 22 -6.60 -4.60 19.61
N ILE A 23 -7.19 -3.57 19.01
CA ILE A 23 -8.23 -3.72 17.99
C ILE A 23 -7.62 -4.21 16.68
N LEU A 24 -6.54 -3.57 16.19
CA LEU A 24 -5.93 -3.94 14.91
C LEU A 24 -5.45 -5.40 14.86
N PRO A 25 -4.76 -5.96 15.87
CA PRO A 25 -4.42 -7.39 15.85
C PRO A 25 -5.67 -8.29 15.78
N ALA A 26 -6.75 -7.91 16.47
CA ALA A 26 -8.00 -8.68 16.44
C ALA A 26 -8.67 -8.62 15.06
N LEU A 27 -8.75 -7.44 14.44
CA LEU A 27 -9.28 -7.30 13.07
C LEU A 27 -8.48 -8.14 12.08
N LEU A 28 -7.14 -8.07 12.16
CA LEU A 28 -6.25 -8.87 11.32
C LEU A 28 -6.47 -10.37 11.51
N SER A 29 -6.62 -10.83 12.75
CA SER A 29 -6.88 -12.23 13.06
C SER A 29 -8.24 -12.72 12.52
N VAL A 30 -9.28 -11.89 12.61
CA VAL A 30 -10.60 -12.19 12.03
C VAL A 30 -10.49 -12.34 10.51
N LEU A 31 -9.87 -11.39 9.83
CA LEU A 31 -9.71 -11.43 8.36
C LEU A 31 -8.81 -12.57 7.90
N ALA A 32 -7.75 -12.87 8.64
CA ALA A 32 -6.86 -14.00 8.33
C ALA A 32 -7.59 -15.34 8.49
N SER A 33 -8.51 -15.46 9.45
CA SER A 33 -9.27 -16.69 9.69
C SER A 33 -10.42 -16.88 8.69
N ASN A 34 -11.06 -15.79 8.26
CA ASN A 34 -12.26 -15.80 7.43
C ASN A 34 -12.14 -14.86 6.21
N PRO A 35 -11.17 -15.06 5.31
CA PRO A 35 -10.91 -14.12 4.20
C PRO A 35 -12.09 -13.99 3.21
N ALA A 36 -12.99 -14.97 3.15
CA ALA A 36 -14.15 -14.96 2.25
C ALA A 36 -15.37 -14.19 2.82
N SER A 37 -15.32 -13.75 4.08
CA SER A 37 -16.44 -13.08 4.73
C SER A 37 -16.50 -11.60 4.37
N THR A 38 -17.38 -11.23 3.42
CA THR A 38 -17.58 -9.83 3.02
C THR A 38 -18.04 -8.97 4.20
N GLN A 39 -18.91 -9.51 5.08
CA GLN A 39 -19.43 -8.75 6.22
C GLN A 39 -18.34 -8.42 7.24
N GLU A 40 -17.47 -9.38 7.54
CA GLU A 40 -16.35 -9.13 8.47
C GLU A 40 -15.33 -8.16 7.85
N LEU A 41 -15.09 -8.27 6.54
CA LEU A 41 -14.26 -7.32 5.80
C LEU A 41 -14.83 -5.89 5.87
N GLU A 42 -16.10 -5.70 5.54
CA GLU A 42 -16.76 -4.39 5.60
C GLU A 42 -16.69 -3.78 7.00
N TYR A 43 -16.91 -4.60 8.05
CA TYR A 43 -16.78 -4.15 9.43
C TYR A 43 -15.35 -3.71 9.76
N CYS A 44 -14.35 -4.53 9.42
CA CYS A 44 -12.95 -4.21 9.69
C CYS A 44 -12.51 -2.94 8.95
N GLN A 45 -12.92 -2.79 7.69
CA GLN A 45 -12.65 -1.58 6.90
C GLN A 45 -13.30 -0.35 7.52
N ALA A 46 -14.57 -0.44 7.93
CA ALA A 46 -15.28 0.68 8.56
C ALA A 46 -14.56 1.17 9.82
N VAL A 47 -14.02 0.26 10.64
CA VAL A 47 -13.26 0.61 11.83
C VAL A 47 -11.97 1.35 11.46
N VAL A 48 -11.15 0.80 10.56
CA VAL A 48 -9.86 1.41 10.19
C VAL A 48 -10.07 2.76 9.48
N LEU A 49 -11.09 2.88 8.63
CA LEU A 49 -11.43 4.12 7.91
C LEU A 49 -12.05 5.21 8.80
N SER A 50 -12.56 4.85 9.98
CA SER A 50 -13.08 5.84 10.94
C SER A 50 -11.98 6.63 11.66
N VAL A 51 -10.73 6.15 11.60
CA VAL A 51 -9.59 6.77 12.25
C VAL A 51 -8.98 7.81 11.32
N THR A 52 -9.02 9.07 11.75
CA THR A 52 -8.51 10.21 10.98
C THR A 52 -7.50 11.07 11.72
N ASP A 53 -7.29 10.82 13.02
CA ASP A 53 -6.28 11.54 13.80
C ASP A 53 -4.88 11.01 13.54
N GLU A 54 -3.88 11.88 13.61
CA GLU A 54 -2.49 11.58 13.25
C GLU A 54 -1.91 10.39 14.04
N VAL A 55 -2.25 10.27 15.33
CA VAL A 55 -1.75 9.19 16.20
C VAL A 55 -2.34 7.85 15.75
N GLY A 56 -3.63 7.82 15.44
CA GLY A 56 -4.30 6.64 14.94
C GLY A 56 -3.82 6.22 13.55
N VAL A 57 -3.65 7.17 12.63
CA VAL A 57 -3.09 6.92 11.29
C VAL A 57 -1.70 6.30 11.41
N ARG A 58 -0.84 6.85 12.27
CA ARG A 58 0.49 6.29 12.53
C ARG A 58 0.41 4.85 13.02
N ALA A 59 -0.45 4.57 14.00
CA ALA A 59 -0.61 3.22 14.55
C ALA A 59 -1.08 2.22 13.49
N ILE A 60 -2.03 2.63 12.63
CA ILE A 60 -2.51 1.82 11.50
C ILE A 60 -1.36 1.55 10.53
N MET A 61 -0.62 2.58 10.11
CA MET A 61 0.49 2.43 9.16
C MET A 61 1.59 1.55 9.71
N ASP A 62 2.07 1.83 10.92
CA ASP A 62 3.16 1.07 11.55
C ASP A 62 2.77 -0.42 11.68
N GLN A 63 1.57 -0.71 12.18
CA GLN A 63 1.14 -2.08 12.40
C GLN A 63 0.83 -2.83 11.11
N LEU A 64 0.08 -2.23 10.17
CA LEU A 64 -0.24 -2.93 8.92
C LEU A 64 1.02 -3.19 8.10
N MET A 65 1.94 -2.23 8.03
CA MET A 65 3.23 -2.40 7.34
C MET A 65 4.16 -3.40 8.03
N GLU A 66 4.00 -3.63 9.33
CA GLU A 66 4.69 -4.71 10.04
C GLU A 66 4.12 -6.07 9.67
N VAL A 67 2.79 -6.22 9.73
CA VAL A 67 2.11 -7.50 9.50
C VAL A 67 2.17 -7.95 8.04
N THR A 68 2.31 -7.03 7.08
CA THR A 68 2.59 -7.39 5.68
C THR A 68 3.90 -8.17 5.50
N ARG A 69 4.80 -8.19 6.50
CA ARG A 69 6.04 -8.99 6.50
C ARG A 69 5.91 -10.30 7.28
N SER A 70 4.71 -10.67 7.73
CA SER A 70 4.47 -11.92 8.46
C SER A 70 4.87 -13.15 7.65
N GLU A 71 5.36 -14.21 8.29
CA GLU A 71 5.59 -15.50 7.64
C GLU A 71 4.26 -16.17 7.23
N ASP A 72 3.17 -15.86 7.94
CA ASP A 72 1.83 -16.35 7.64
C ASP A 72 1.17 -15.55 6.49
N VAL A 73 0.90 -16.25 5.38
CA VAL A 73 0.24 -15.72 4.18
C VAL A 73 -1.12 -15.11 4.51
N CYS A 74 -1.90 -15.72 5.41
CA CYS A 74 -3.24 -15.23 5.76
C CYS A 74 -3.16 -13.88 6.46
N MET A 75 -2.16 -13.71 7.34
CA MET A 75 -1.88 -12.44 8.02
C MET A 75 -1.37 -11.38 7.04
N ARG A 76 -0.46 -11.73 6.13
CA ARG A 76 0.02 -10.79 5.09
C ARG A 76 -1.13 -10.31 4.22
N ARG A 77 -1.99 -11.22 3.79
CA ARG A 77 -3.18 -10.92 2.99
C ARG A 77 -4.15 -10.00 3.74
N ALA A 78 -4.49 -10.33 4.98
CA ALA A 78 -5.35 -9.49 5.81
C ALA A 78 -4.80 -8.06 5.97
N ALA A 79 -3.50 -7.93 6.21
CA ALA A 79 -2.84 -6.63 6.33
C ALA A 79 -2.82 -5.85 5.02
N ALA A 80 -2.47 -6.50 3.90
CA ALA A 80 -2.50 -5.89 2.57
C ALA A 80 -3.92 -5.42 2.21
N THR A 81 -4.95 -6.20 2.54
CA THR A 81 -6.37 -5.84 2.30
C THR A 81 -6.77 -4.59 3.06
N LEU A 82 -6.48 -4.52 4.36
CA LEU A 82 -6.80 -3.34 5.17
C LEU A 82 -5.99 -2.12 4.74
N LEU A 83 -4.72 -2.30 4.38
CA LEU A 83 -3.86 -1.23 3.89
C LEU A 83 -4.37 -0.68 2.56
N CYS A 84 -4.77 -1.56 1.64
CA CYS A 84 -5.39 -1.18 0.37
C CYS A 84 -6.67 -0.38 0.60
N ALA A 85 -7.57 -0.86 1.47
CA ALA A 85 -8.80 -0.17 1.80
C ALA A 85 -8.53 1.21 2.39
N PHE A 86 -7.57 1.32 3.32
CA PHE A 86 -7.19 2.58 3.94
C PHE A 86 -6.67 3.58 2.90
N CYS A 87 -5.66 3.21 2.10
CA CYS A 87 -5.10 4.09 1.06
C CYS A 87 -6.12 4.46 -0.03
N SER A 88 -7.14 3.63 -0.26
CA SER A 88 -8.15 3.89 -1.30
C SER A 88 -9.29 4.78 -0.85
N HIS A 89 -9.65 4.75 0.43
CA HIS A 89 -10.93 5.28 0.90
C HIS A 89 -10.85 6.16 2.15
N THR A 90 -9.69 6.27 2.79
CA THR A 90 -9.54 7.11 3.97
C THR A 90 -9.74 8.58 3.66
N ARG A 91 -10.21 9.33 4.66
CA ARG A 91 -10.25 10.80 4.63
C ARG A 91 -9.06 11.42 5.37
N ALA A 92 -8.23 10.59 6.00
CA ALA A 92 -7.06 11.03 6.74
C ALA A 92 -5.94 11.44 5.78
N ASP A 93 -5.15 12.43 6.17
CA ASP A 93 -3.91 12.73 5.48
C ASP A 93 -2.83 11.73 5.92
N TYR A 94 -2.30 10.98 4.96
CA TYR A 94 -1.19 10.04 5.17
C TYR A 94 0.02 10.35 4.28
N SER A 95 0.11 11.57 3.72
CA SER A 95 1.14 11.96 2.74
C SER A 95 2.56 11.69 3.25
N GLN A 96 2.82 11.87 4.55
CA GLN A 96 4.13 11.59 5.16
C GLN A 96 4.55 10.11 5.10
N TYR A 97 3.60 9.19 4.95
CA TYR A 97 3.85 7.74 4.87
C TYR A 97 4.03 7.25 3.42
N VAL A 98 3.78 8.08 2.40
CA VAL A 98 3.90 7.69 0.99
C VAL A 98 5.25 7.04 0.68
N PRO A 99 6.42 7.58 1.06
CA PRO A 99 7.71 6.93 0.78
C PRO A 99 7.82 5.51 1.38
N GLN A 100 7.28 5.32 2.59
CA GLN A 100 7.28 4.02 3.27
C GLN A 100 6.32 3.05 2.58
N LEU A 101 5.13 3.52 2.20
CA LEU A 101 4.13 2.73 1.47
C LEU A 101 4.68 2.27 0.12
N LEU A 102 5.29 3.16 -0.66
CA LEU A 102 5.90 2.82 -1.95
C LEU A 102 6.93 1.70 -1.77
N ARG A 103 7.82 1.82 -0.79
CA ARG A 103 8.84 0.79 -0.50
C ARG A 103 8.23 -0.54 -0.09
N GLY A 104 7.30 -0.54 0.87
CA GLY A 104 6.71 -1.79 1.38
C GLY A 104 5.80 -2.48 0.38
N LEU A 105 5.00 -1.73 -0.39
CA LEU A 105 4.11 -2.28 -1.42
C LEU A 105 4.91 -2.86 -2.59
N ILE A 106 6.01 -2.22 -2.99
CA ILE A 106 6.93 -2.79 -3.99
C ILE A 106 7.65 -4.02 -3.44
N HIS A 107 8.03 -4.04 -2.16
CA HIS A 107 8.58 -5.25 -1.56
C HIS A 107 7.57 -6.41 -1.57
N LEU A 108 6.28 -6.15 -1.35
CA LEU A 108 5.25 -7.19 -1.48
C LEU A 108 5.13 -7.76 -2.89
N PHE A 109 5.69 -7.12 -3.93
CA PHE A 109 5.74 -7.71 -5.27
C PHE A 109 6.72 -8.89 -5.37
N THR A 110 7.49 -9.19 -4.31
CA THR A 110 8.27 -10.42 -4.18
C THR A 110 7.48 -11.59 -3.60
N ASP A 111 6.23 -11.39 -3.17
CA ASP A 111 5.40 -12.46 -2.60
C ASP A 111 5.08 -13.55 -3.65
N GLN A 112 4.82 -14.76 -3.16
CA GLN A 112 4.45 -15.92 -3.98
C GLN A 112 2.93 -16.11 -4.02
N ASP A 113 2.19 -15.51 -3.08
CA ASP A 113 0.75 -15.57 -3.04
C ASP A 113 0.13 -14.56 -4.02
N ARG A 114 -0.61 -15.08 -5.02
CA ARG A 114 -1.20 -14.25 -6.07
C ARG A 114 -2.20 -13.21 -5.54
N GLU A 115 -2.91 -13.52 -4.47
CA GLU A 115 -3.89 -12.60 -3.90
C GLU A 115 -3.19 -11.44 -3.18
N VAL A 116 -2.11 -11.71 -2.42
CA VAL A 116 -1.25 -10.66 -1.85
C VAL A 116 -0.67 -9.77 -2.93
N LEU A 117 -0.17 -10.33 -4.04
CA LEU A 117 0.35 -9.56 -5.17
C LEU A 117 -0.71 -8.63 -5.76
N GLN A 118 -1.92 -9.15 -6.00
CA GLN A 118 -3.03 -8.39 -6.58
C GLN A 118 -3.46 -7.24 -5.67
N ILE A 119 -3.66 -7.49 -4.38
CA ILE A 119 -4.07 -6.46 -3.42
C ILE A 119 -2.98 -5.40 -3.25
N SER A 120 -1.71 -5.81 -3.22
CA SER A 120 -0.58 -4.87 -3.13
C SER A 120 -0.50 -3.98 -4.37
N TRP A 121 -0.82 -4.51 -5.55
CA TRP A 121 -0.91 -3.74 -6.80
C TRP A 121 -2.05 -2.71 -6.75
N GLU A 122 -3.20 -3.08 -6.17
CA GLU A 122 -4.33 -2.17 -5.97
C GLU A 122 -3.98 -1.06 -4.97
N ALA A 123 -3.36 -1.41 -3.84
CA ALA A 123 -2.88 -0.45 -2.85
C ALA A 123 -1.86 0.51 -3.44
N LEU A 124 -0.89 0.00 -4.20
CA LEU A 124 0.13 0.84 -4.85
C LEU A 124 -0.52 1.79 -5.86
N SER A 125 -1.52 1.31 -6.62
CA SER A 125 -2.29 2.14 -7.54
C SER A 125 -3.08 3.22 -6.82
N ALA A 126 -3.63 2.94 -5.65
CA ALA A 126 -4.36 3.92 -4.84
C ALA A 126 -3.40 5.02 -4.37
N VAL A 127 -2.23 4.64 -3.83
CA VAL A 127 -1.21 5.58 -3.35
C VAL A 127 -0.66 6.45 -4.49
N THR A 128 -0.32 5.87 -5.65
CA THR A 128 0.26 6.67 -6.74
C THR A 128 -0.73 7.62 -7.39
N LYS A 129 -2.04 7.31 -7.35
CA LYS A 129 -3.11 8.19 -7.85
C LYS A 129 -3.33 9.42 -6.99
N THR A 130 -2.91 9.43 -5.73
CA THR A 130 -3.04 10.63 -4.88
C THR A 130 -1.93 11.64 -5.11
N LEU A 131 -0.89 11.29 -5.88
CA LEU A 131 0.27 12.15 -6.11
C LEU A 131 0.02 13.15 -7.23
N ASP A 132 0.30 14.42 -6.97
CA ASP A 132 0.37 15.44 -8.01
C ASP A 132 1.62 15.29 -8.90
N THR A 133 1.72 16.09 -9.95
CA THR A 133 2.86 16.06 -10.89
C THR A 133 4.21 16.23 -10.18
N GLU A 134 4.33 17.15 -9.22
CA GLU A 134 5.60 17.42 -8.55
C GLU A 134 6.01 16.24 -7.66
N GLN A 135 5.05 15.72 -6.90
CA GLN A 135 5.23 14.54 -6.06
C GLN A 135 5.58 13.29 -6.88
N GLN A 136 4.95 13.09 -8.04
CA GLN A 136 5.26 11.99 -8.94
C GLN A 136 6.72 12.02 -9.40
N ILE A 137 7.23 13.19 -9.78
CA ILE A 137 8.62 13.39 -10.19
C ILE A 137 9.56 13.13 -9.00
N ASN A 138 9.24 13.67 -7.83
CA ASN A 138 10.07 13.54 -6.63
C ASN A 138 10.20 12.09 -6.13
N HIS A 139 9.18 11.25 -6.33
CA HIS A 139 9.19 9.85 -5.89
C HIS A 139 9.82 8.86 -6.87
N VAL A 140 10.30 9.28 -8.04
CA VAL A 140 10.95 8.36 -8.99
C VAL A 140 12.15 7.63 -8.35
N ASN A 141 12.95 8.34 -7.57
CA ASN A 141 14.10 7.73 -6.90
C ASN A 141 13.67 6.76 -5.79
N ASP A 142 12.60 7.06 -5.04
CA ASP A 142 12.04 6.13 -4.05
C ASP A 142 11.59 4.82 -4.70
N ILE A 143 10.88 4.89 -5.83
CA ILE A 143 10.44 3.70 -6.59
C ILE A 143 11.64 2.89 -7.06
N ARG A 144 12.63 3.54 -7.68
CA ARG A 144 13.82 2.83 -8.18
C ARG A 144 14.60 2.14 -7.07
N GLN A 145 14.77 2.80 -5.93
CA GLN A 145 15.41 2.18 -4.78
C GLN A 145 14.59 1.00 -4.24
N ALA A 146 13.27 1.17 -4.09
CA ALA A 146 12.38 0.10 -3.65
C ALA A 146 12.45 -1.13 -4.56
N VAL A 147 12.44 -0.94 -5.88
CA VAL A 147 12.58 -2.03 -6.86
C VAL A 147 13.95 -2.72 -6.71
N ARG A 148 15.04 -1.97 -6.58
CA ARG A 148 16.38 -2.54 -6.39
C ARG A 148 16.49 -3.38 -5.11
N PHE A 149 15.88 -2.93 -4.02
CA PHE A 149 15.82 -3.70 -2.77
C PHE A 149 14.98 -4.96 -2.93
N ALA A 150 13.78 -4.85 -3.51
CA ALA A 150 12.91 -6.00 -3.77
C ALA A 150 13.61 -7.06 -4.63
N VAL A 151 14.31 -6.66 -5.69
CA VAL A 151 15.10 -7.57 -6.54
C VAL A 151 16.26 -8.21 -5.78
N SER A 152 16.93 -7.46 -4.90
CA SER A 152 18.05 -8.02 -4.11
C SER A 152 17.59 -9.11 -3.13
N ASP A 153 16.35 -9.04 -2.68
CA ASP A 153 15.74 -10.05 -1.79
C ASP A 153 15.24 -11.29 -2.55
N LEU A 154 15.04 -11.21 -3.86
CA LEU A 154 14.68 -12.34 -4.70
C LEU A 154 15.87 -13.28 -4.91
N LYS A 155 15.88 -14.39 -4.16
CA LYS A 155 16.87 -15.46 -4.36
C LYS A 155 16.46 -16.33 -5.55
N GLY A 156 17.13 -16.14 -6.68
CA GLY A 156 17.05 -17.06 -7.83
C GLY A 156 15.94 -16.78 -8.85
N SER A 157 15.38 -15.56 -8.86
CA SER A 157 14.47 -15.08 -9.92
C SER A 157 14.97 -13.74 -10.46
N ASP A 158 15.06 -13.62 -11.78
CA ASP A 158 15.36 -12.36 -12.46
C ASP A 158 14.09 -11.50 -12.69
N LEU A 159 12.91 -12.06 -12.41
CA LEU A 159 11.61 -11.40 -12.57
C LEU A 159 10.97 -11.10 -11.22
N LEU A 160 10.27 -9.98 -11.14
CA LEU A 160 9.52 -9.56 -9.95
C LEU A 160 8.04 -9.98 -10.09
N PRO A 161 7.55 -10.95 -9.31
CA PRO A 161 6.21 -11.53 -9.48
C PRO A 161 5.07 -10.52 -9.63
N GLY A 162 5.06 -9.44 -8.83
CA GLY A 162 4.03 -8.41 -8.91
C GLY A 162 4.06 -7.58 -10.20
N PHE A 163 5.22 -7.43 -10.85
CA PHE A 163 5.33 -6.79 -12.16
C PHE A 163 4.88 -7.70 -13.31
N CYS A 164 4.93 -9.02 -13.12
CA CYS A 164 4.44 -10.02 -14.07
C CYS A 164 2.89 -10.18 -14.04
N LEU A 165 2.18 -9.49 -13.14
CA LEU A 165 0.72 -9.44 -13.17
C LEU A 165 0.22 -8.78 -14.48
N PRO A 166 -1.03 -9.07 -14.92
CA PRO A 166 -1.64 -8.31 -16.00
C PRO A 166 -1.63 -6.81 -15.68
N LYS A 167 -0.91 -6.01 -16.48
CA LYS A 167 -0.68 -4.58 -16.24
C LYS A 167 0.14 -4.28 -14.97
N GLY A 168 1.02 -5.19 -14.53
CA GLY A 168 1.77 -5.12 -13.27
C GLY A 168 2.54 -3.82 -13.03
N ILE A 169 3.15 -3.24 -14.07
CA ILE A 169 3.90 -1.97 -13.95
C ILE A 169 3.04 -0.69 -13.98
N THR A 170 1.75 -0.81 -14.28
CA THR A 170 0.84 0.34 -14.45
C THR A 170 0.77 1.29 -13.24
N PRO A 171 0.83 0.83 -11.97
CA PRO A 171 0.75 1.73 -10.83
C PRO A 171 1.88 2.75 -10.78
N ILE A 172 3.09 2.39 -11.24
CA ILE A 172 4.30 3.22 -11.17
C ILE A 172 4.63 3.92 -12.49
N LEU A 173 4.01 3.49 -13.60
CA LEU A 173 4.25 4.05 -14.92
C LEU A 173 3.99 5.57 -15.02
N PRO A 174 2.95 6.15 -14.39
CA PRO A 174 2.73 7.59 -14.40
C PRO A 174 3.90 8.39 -13.83
N LEU A 175 4.54 7.91 -12.76
CA LEU A 175 5.67 8.59 -12.12
C LEU A 175 6.87 8.71 -13.07
N PHE A 176 7.23 7.60 -13.72
CA PHE A 176 8.29 7.60 -14.73
C PHE A 176 7.96 8.48 -15.93
N ARG A 177 6.73 8.38 -16.44
CA ARG A 177 6.27 9.20 -17.58
C ARG A 177 6.38 10.69 -17.26
N GLU A 178 5.88 11.10 -16.10
CA GLU A 178 5.87 12.50 -15.70
C GLU A 178 7.29 13.05 -15.53
N ALA A 179 8.17 12.29 -14.90
CA ALA A 179 9.58 12.65 -14.76
C ALA A 179 10.33 12.76 -16.09
N ILE A 180 10.06 11.88 -17.05
CA ILE A 180 10.68 11.94 -18.40
C ILE A 180 10.21 13.20 -19.16
N LEU A 181 8.93 13.53 -19.06
CA LEU A 181 8.35 14.67 -19.77
C LEU A 181 8.73 16.00 -19.11
N ASN A 182 8.63 16.08 -17.79
CA ASN A 182 8.61 17.36 -17.05
C ASN A 182 9.76 17.52 -16.04
N GLY A 183 10.55 16.48 -15.77
CA GLY A 183 11.69 16.57 -14.86
C GLY A 183 12.86 17.41 -15.40
N VAL A 184 13.81 17.74 -14.52
CA VAL A 184 15.11 18.30 -14.93
C VAL A 184 15.95 17.25 -15.66
N PRO A 185 16.97 17.62 -16.47
CA PRO A 185 17.73 16.67 -17.30
C PRO A 185 18.23 15.42 -16.56
N GLU A 186 18.77 15.58 -15.36
CA GLU A 186 19.23 14.46 -14.53
C GLU A 186 18.07 13.52 -14.14
N VAL A 187 16.94 14.07 -13.70
CA VAL A 187 15.75 13.27 -13.33
C VAL A 187 15.16 12.56 -14.55
N LYS A 188 15.17 13.18 -15.73
CA LYS A 188 14.74 12.54 -16.98
C LYS A 188 15.57 11.32 -17.31
N GLU A 189 16.89 11.43 -17.21
CA GLU A 189 17.82 10.33 -17.45
C GLU A 189 17.58 9.19 -16.44
N GLN A 190 17.50 9.52 -15.15
CA GLN A 190 17.25 8.52 -14.10
C GLN A 190 15.89 7.83 -14.26
N ALA A 191 14.86 8.56 -14.67
CA ALA A 191 13.53 8.00 -14.93
C ALA A 191 13.53 7.08 -16.15
N ALA A 192 14.16 7.48 -17.26
CA ALA A 192 14.28 6.66 -18.46
C ALA A 192 15.04 5.35 -18.18
N GLN A 193 16.17 5.45 -17.45
CA GLN A 193 16.94 4.27 -17.04
C GLN A 193 16.13 3.37 -16.11
N GLY A 194 15.49 3.95 -15.09
CA GLY A 194 14.68 3.21 -14.11
C GLY A 194 13.49 2.49 -14.74
N LEU A 195 12.81 3.11 -15.70
CA LEU A 195 11.75 2.45 -16.45
C LEU A 195 12.28 1.26 -17.27
N GLY A 196 13.46 1.42 -17.89
CA GLY A 196 14.14 0.32 -18.58
C GLY A 196 14.56 -0.82 -17.65
N GLU A 197 14.97 -0.51 -16.42
CA GLU A 197 15.24 -1.51 -15.36
C GLU A 197 13.95 -2.25 -14.97
N VAL A 198 12.84 -1.54 -14.73
CA VAL A 198 11.54 -2.13 -14.38
C VAL A 198 11.00 -3.06 -15.46
N ILE A 199 11.09 -2.67 -16.74
CA ILE A 199 10.61 -3.50 -17.86
C ILE A 199 11.39 -4.82 -17.98
N LYS A 200 12.67 -4.86 -17.57
CA LYS A 200 13.44 -6.12 -17.58
C LYS A 200 12.98 -7.12 -16.52
N LEU A 201 12.22 -6.67 -15.53
CA LEU A 201 11.72 -7.48 -14.42
C LEU A 201 10.30 -8.04 -14.67
N THR A 202 9.72 -7.78 -15.84
CA THR A 202 8.37 -8.26 -16.23
C THR A 202 8.41 -9.55 -17.02
#